data_AF-A0A2D0H7Y8-F1
#
_entry.id   AF-A0A2D0H7Y8-F1
#
_cell.length_a   1.000
_cell.length_b   1.000
_cell.length_c   1.000
_cell.angle_alpha   90.00
_cell.angle_beta   90.00
_cell.angle_gamma   90.00
#
_symmetry.space_group_name_H-M   'P 1'
#
loop_
_entity.id
_entity.type
_entity.pdbx_description
1 polymer ?
#
loop_
_entity_poly.entity_id
_entity_poly.type
_entity_poly.pdbx_seq_one_letter_code
_entity_poly.pdbx_strand_id
1 'polypeptide(L)'
;MAVPVVNERDKQTYYGAIDYLQGKLVLKAYDAGNSKNTIDYLQYLLSDSPDQQLLIFWDGASYHRSKEVRGFLSEVNLGLSSEQWKIHCER
;
A
#
# COMPACT_ATOMS: atom_id res chain seq x y z
N MET A 1 -4.18 -32.63 -18.46
CA MET A 1 -3.53 -31.37 -18.04
C MET A 1 -3.16 -31.50 -16.57
N ALA A 2 -1.87 -31.52 -16.25
CA ALA A 2 -1.40 -31.53 -14.87
C ALA A 2 -0.94 -30.12 -14.51
N VAL A 3 -1.41 -29.60 -13.37
CA VAL A 3 -0.94 -28.32 -12.84
C VAL A 3 0.41 -28.59 -12.16
N PRO A 4 1.52 -27.98 -12.61
CA PRO A 4 2.82 -28.18 -11.97
C PRO A 4 2.78 -27.55 -10.58
N VAL A 5 3.18 -28.33 -9.57
CA VAL A 5 3.40 -27.82 -8.21
C VAL A 5 4.70 -27.03 -8.23
N VAL A 6 4.59 -25.70 -8.18
CA VAL A 6 5.73 -24.79 -8.01
C VAL A 6 6.22 -24.84 -6.56
N ASN A 7 7.49 -24.54 -6.34
CA ASN A 7 8.16 -24.64 -5.05
C ASN A 7 7.51 -23.67 -4.04
N GLU A 8 7.24 -24.12 -2.81
CA GLU A 8 6.68 -23.27 -1.74
C GLU A 8 7.55 -22.05 -1.40
N ARG A 9 8.83 -22.07 -1.80
CA ARG A 9 9.78 -20.95 -1.66
C ARG A 9 9.56 -19.81 -2.65
N ASP A 10 8.80 -20.02 -3.73
CA ASP A 10 8.47 -18.99 -4.72
C ASP A 10 7.14 -18.28 -4.38
N LYS A 11 6.83 -18.09 -3.09
CA LYS A 11 5.65 -17.35 -2.64
C LYS A 11 5.81 -15.87 -3.00
N GLN A 12 5.31 -15.50 -4.17
CA GLN A 12 5.14 -14.12 -4.58
C GLN A 12 4.16 -13.44 -3.61
N THR A 13 4.62 -12.37 -2.94
CA THR A 13 3.71 -11.51 -2.18
C THR A 13 3.07 -10.52 -3.13
N TYR A 14 1.77 -10.29 -3.00
CA TYR A 14 1.08 -9.23 -3.72
C TYR A 14 0.58 -8.20 -2.73
N TYR A 15 0.85 -6.93 -3.03
CA TYR A 15 0.09 -5.84 -2.45
C TYR A 15 -1.06 -5.52 -3.39
N GLY A 16 -2.26 -5.44 -2.82
CA GLY A 16 -3.48 -5.18 -3.56
C GLY A 16 -4.34 -4.14 -2.87
N ALA A 17 -4.97 -3.28 -3.66
CA ALA A 17 -5.97 -2.33 -3.22
C ALA A 17 -7.15 -2.38 -4.19
N ILE A 18 -8.35 -2.17 -3.65
CA ILE A 18 -9.55 -1.98 -4.47
C ILE A 18 -9.86 -0.49 -4.44
N ASP A 19 -9.82 0.15 -5.60
CA ASP A 19 -10.42 1.47 -5.78
C ASP A 19 -11.93 1.30 -5.66
N TYR A 20 -12.49 1.74 -4.53
CA TYR A 20 -13.90 1.60 -4.22
C TYR A 20 -14.80 2.42 -5.16
N LEU A 21 -14.31 3.55 -5.68
CA LEU A 21 -15.10 4.43 -6.55
C LEU A 21 -15.21 3.87 -7.96
N GLN A 22 -14.10 3.33 -8.48
CA GLN A 22 -14.05 2.80 -9.85
C GLN A 22 -14.26 1.29 -9.93
N GLY A 23 -14.29 0.59 -8.79
CA GLY A 23 -14.36 -0.87 -8.73
C GLY A 23 -13.12 -1.55 -9.34
N LYS A 24 -11.97 -0.87 -9.36
CA LYS A 24 -10.74 -1.37 -9.98
C LYS A 24 -9.84 -2.04 -8.96
N LEU A 25 -9.30 -3.19 -9.35
CA LEU A 25 -8.25 -3.87 -8.60
C LEU A 25 -6.89 -3.35 -9.04
N VAL A 26 -6.15 -2.76 -8.10
CA VAL A 26 -4.75 -2.35 -8.28
C VAL A 26 -3.88 -3.38 -7.58
N LEU A 27 -2.92 -3.95 -8.30
CA LEU A 27 -2.03 -5.00 -7.79
C LEU A 27 -0.58 -4.70 -8.17
N LYS A 28 0.33 -4.97 -7.25
CA LYS A 28 1.77 -4.96 -7.53
C LYS A 28 2.45 -6.09 -6.77
N ALA A 29 3.33 -6.80 -7.47
CA ALA A 29 4.05 -7.94 -6.94
C ALA A 29 5.31 -7.48 -6.19
N TYR A 30 5.55 -8.10 -5.04
CA TYR A 30 6.70 -7.87 -4.18
C TYR A 30 7.28 -9.17 -3.65
N ASP A 31 8.53 -9.14 -3.23
CA ASP A 31 9.24 -10.27 -2.64
C ASP A 31 8.74 -10.63 -1.23
N ALA A 32 8.25 -9.64 -0.47
CA ALA A 32 7.73 -9.86 0.89
C ALA A 32 6.74 -8.80 1.37
N GLY A 33 5.96 -9.12 2.40
CA GLY A 33 5.17 -8.15 3.17
C GLY A 33 6.03 -7.48 4.24
N ASN A 34 6.50 -6.26 3.98
CA ASN A 34 7.37 -5.51 4.89
C ASN A 34 7.18 -3.99 4.74
N SER A 35 7.75 -3.20 5.65
CA SER A 35 7.57 -1.75 5.67
C SER A 35 8.04 -1.07 4.39
N LYS A 36 9.18 -1.51 3.82
CA LYS A 36 9.73 -0.95 2.59
C LYS A 36 8.77 -1.13 1.41
N ASN A 37 8.26 -2.34 1.22
CA ASN A 37 7.35 -2.68 0.14
C ASN A 37 5.98 -2.03 0.35
N THR A 38 5.54 -1.88 1.60
CA THR A 38 4.33 -1.10 1.93
C THR A 38 4.46 0.35 1.50
N ILE A 39 5.58 1.01 1.84
CA ILE A 39 5.84 2.40 1.45
C ILE A 39 5.89 2.55 -0.08
N ASP A 40 6.61 1.66 -0.76
CA ASP A 40 6.68 1.67 -2.23
C ASP A 40 5.29 1.50 -2.87
N TYR A 41 4.44 0.65 -2.29
CA TYR A 41 3.08 0.45 -2.77
C TYR A 41 2.20 1.69 -2.54
N LEU A 42 2.31 2.34 -1.38
CA LEU A 42 1.60 3.59 -1.10
C LEU A 42 2.01 4.71 -2.07
N GLN A 43 3.30 4.83 -2.38
CA GLN A 43 3.79 5.78 -3.38
C GLN A 43 3.26 5.44 -4.78
N TYR A 44 3.21 4.15 -5.13
CA TYR A 44 2.62 3.70 -6.39
C TYR A 44 1.15 4.08 -6.50
N LEU A 45 0.34 3.89 -5.45
CA LEU A 45 -1.06 4.32 -5.44
C LEU A 45 -1.21 5.83 -5.58
N LEU A 46 -0.33 6.61 -4.95
CA LEU A 46 -0.38 8.08 -5.01
C LEU A 46 0.07 8.62 -6.37
N SER A 47 0.86 7.85 -7.13
CA SER A 47 1.41 8.28 -8.41
C SER A 47 0.39 8.42 -9.55
N ASP A 48 -0.84 7.97 -9.36
CA ASP A 48 -1.90 8.08 -10.37
C ASP A 48 -2.26 9.54 -10.70
N SER A 49 -2.22 10.42 -9.68
CA SER A 49 -2.44 11.87 -9.88
C SER A 49 -1.80 12.71 -8.78
N PRO A 50 -1.14 13.84 -9.12
CA PRO A 50 -0.49 14.72 -8.13
C PRO A 50 -1.48 15.35 -7.13
N ASP A 51 -2.74 15.49 -7.50
CA ASP A 51 -3.78 16.10 -6.67
C ASP A 51 -4.57 15.07 -5.85
N GLN A 52 -4.27 13.78 -6.02
CA GLN A 52 -5.00 12.72 -5.32
C GLN A 52 -4.79 12.76 -3.81
N GLN A 53 -5.86 12.44 -3.10
CA GLN A 53 -5.85 12.07 -1.68
C GLN A 53 -6.30 10.62 -1.55
N LEU A 54 -5.57 9.86 -0.74
CA LEU A 54 -5.85 8.45 -0.50
C LEU A 54 -6.41 8.27 0.91
N LEU A 55 -7.59 7.68 1.01
CA LEU A 55 -8.10 7.08 2.24
C LEU A 55 -7.96 5.57 2.14
N ILE A 56 -7.13 4.98 2.98
CA ILE A 56 -6.77 3.57 2.92
C ILE A 56 -7.30 2.86 4.16
N PHE A 57 -8.10 1.82 3.94
CA PHE A 57 -8.52 0.89 5.00
C PHE A 57 -7.69 -0.38 4.93
N TRP A 58 -7.09 -0.78 6.04
CA TRP A 58 -6.23 -1.97 6.10
C TRP A 58 -6.31 -2.68 7.47
N ASP A 59 -5.87 -3.93 7.51
CA ASP A 59 -5.93 -4.82 8.69
C ASP A 59 -4.98 -4.42 9.85
N GLY A 60 -4.14 -3.42 9.63
CA GLY A 60 -3.13 -2.99 10.57
C GLY A 60 -2.03 -4.02 10.83
N ALA A 61 -1.62 -4.86 9.88
CA ALA A 61 -0.44 -5.73 10.01
C ALA A 61 0.78 -5.02 10.65
N SER A 62 1.69 -5.78 11.28
CA SER A 62 2.82 -5.19 12.03
C SER A 62 3.64 -4.19 11.21
N TYR A 63 3.86 -4.49 9.93
CA TYR A 63 4.56 -3.62 9.00
C TYR A 63 3.75 -2.37 8.60
N HIS A 64 2.41 -2.41 8.56
CA HIS A 64 1.55 -1.23 8.38
C HIS A 64 1.69 -0.22 9.53
N ARG A 65 2.00 -0.71 10.74
CA ARG A 65 2.15 0.14 11.95
C ARG A 65 3.60 0.45 12.31
N SER A 66 4.54 0.08 11.44
CA SER A 66 5.96 0.25 11.68
C SER A 66 6.36 1.73 11.81
N LYS A 67 7.52 2.00 12.40
CA LYS A 67 8.03 3.37 12.53
C LYS A 67 8.33 3.97 11.16
N GLU A 68 8.81 3.14 10.25
CA GLU A 68 9.15 3.49 8.87
C GLU A 68 7.91 3.96 8.12
N VAL A 69 6.80 3.20 8.17
CA VAL A 69 5.55 3.58 7.50
C VAL A 69 4.96 4.85 8.12
N ARG A 70 4.98 4.99 9.46
CA ARG A 70 4.53 6.21 10.13
C ARG A 70 5.38 7.43 9.79
N GLY A 71 6.70 7.25 9.68
CA GLY A 71 7.64 8.29 9.27
C GLY A 71 7.33 8.77 7.85
N PHE A 72 7.18 7.84 6.92
CA PHE A 72 6.78 8.13 5.55
C PHE A 72 5.44 8.89 5.47
N LEU A 73 4.41 8.44 6.19
CA LEU A 73 3.11 9.14 6.22
C LEU A 73 3.23 10.56 6.79
N SER A 74 4.08 10.74 7.80
CA SER A 74 4.35 12.06 8.38
C SER A 74 5.07 12.99 7.40
N GLU A 75 6.02 12.45 6.63
CA GLU A 75 6.74 13.18 5.59
C GLU A 75 5.82 13.59 4.43
N VAL A 76 5.00 12.66 3.93
CA VAL A 76 4.06 12.91 2.83
C VAL A 76 3.00 13.95 3.19
N ASN A 77 2.59 14.00 4.46
CA ASN A 77 1.59 14.94 4.96
C ASN A 77 2.20 16.19 5.61
N LEU A 78 3.53 16.37 5.54
CA LEU A 78 4.22 17.45 6.24
C LEU A 78 3.71 18.82 5.78
N GLY A 79 3.28 19.64 6.74
CA GLY A 79 2.76 20.99 6.47
C GLY A 79 1.33 21.05 5.94
N LEU A 80 0.63 19.91 5.84
CA LEU A 80 -0.77 19.83 5.44
C LEU A 80 -1.69 19.74 6.66
N SER A 81 -2.86 20.37 6.59
CA SER A 81 -3.93 20.10 7.56
C SER A 81 -4.52 18.71 7.33
N SER A 82 -5.23 18.17 8.32
CA SER A 82 -5.87 16.85 8.24
C SER A 82 -6.78 16.70 7.01
N GLU A 83 -7.46 17.76 6.62
CA GLU A 83 -8.36 17.78 5.45
C GLU A 83 -7.58 17.77 4.12
N GLN A 84 -6.29 18.12 4.17
CA GLN A 84 -5.41 18.23 3.01
C GLN A 84 -4.44 17.07 2.89
N TRP A 85 -4.41 16.12 3.83
CA TRP A 85 -3.51 14.98 3.81
C TRP A 85 -3.59 14.22 2.49
N LYS A 86 -2.41 13.90 1.94
CA LYS A 86 -2.28 13.12 0.71
C LYS A 86 -2.56 11.66 0.95
N ILE A 87 -2.21 11.14 2.12
CA ILE A 87 -2.51 9.77 2.52
C ILE A 87 -3.02 9.76 3.95
N HIS A 88 -4.22 9.22 4.15
CA HIS A 88 -4.79 8.90 5.44
C HIS A 88 -5.08 7.40 5.52
N CYS A 89 -4.63 6.76 6.60
CA CYS A 89 -4.81 5.32 6.79
C CYS A 89 -5.67 5.05 8.01
N GLU A 90 -6.74 4.29 7.82
CA GLU A 90 -7.68 3.85 8.85
C GLU A 90 -7.65 2.33 9.01
N ARG A 91 -7.98 1.89 10.23
CA ARG A 91 -8.03 0.48 10.61
C ARG A 91 -9.43 0.12 11.09
#